data_AF-R5PXK3-F1
#
_entry.id   AF-R5PXK3-F1
#
_cell.length_a   1.000
_cell.length_b   1.000
_cell.length_c   1.000
_cell.angle_alpha   90.00
_cell.angle_beta   90.00
_cell.angle_gamma   90.00
#
_symmetry.space_group_name_H-M   'P 1'
#
loop_
_entity.id
_entity.type
_entity.pdbx_description
1 polymer ?
#
loop_
_entity_poly.entity_id
_entity_poly.type
_entity_poly.pdbx_seq_one_letter_code
_entity_poly.pdbx_strand_id
1 'polypeptide(L)'
;MLKAAAAFFVAALSACSLKPMYETDYPLYREYKYWETSDKDWYETDNFKILVNRYHENDTTTLRLVPQRKGLPSIEKGYVYAAQKTAFNIMTSDCGSPAYTLLPSVRPRGGRRIDRYFFQNADLSVGVSYVCQTGKPNENSLFQDAQKWSLAERRWDKIDNINAYVDTLPVNNDGLHQMRIRLFGGTVNDNKRLARRLILDACDSTTDFKILFDESGADLAEHKGQIEIVSDDNVRVYGFVCRLVP
;
A
#
# COMPACT_ATOMS: atom_id res chain seq x y z
N MET A 1 -26.43 69.01 -34.36
CA MET A 1 -26.62 67.77 -33.57
C MET A 1 -25.68 67.81 -32.38
N LEU A 2 -26.22 67.65 -31.17
CA LEU A 2 -25.54 67.62 -29.86
C LEU A 2 -24.38 66.59 -29.87
N LYS A 3 -23.16 66.90 -29.43
CA LYS A 3 -22.60 66.99 -28.07
C LYS A 3 -22.87 65.78 -27.14
N ALA A 4 -21.74 65.17 -26.76
CA ALA A 4 -21.39 64.57 -25.46
C ALA A 4 -21.92 63.16 -25.10
N ALA A 5 -20.98 62.21 -25.08
CA ALA A 5 -20.72 61.19 -24.03
C ALA A 5 -19.77 60.15 -24.65
N ALA A 6 -18.45 60.34 -24.68
CA ALA A 6 -17.56 60.17 -23.53
C ALA A 6 -17.96 58.98 -22.64
N ALA A 7 -17.11 57.95 -22.68
CA ALA A 7 -16.85 57.00 -21.60
C ALA A 7 -18.03 56.12 -21.16
N PHE A 8 -18.31 55.00 -21.85
CA PHE A 8 -18.98 53.87 -21.20
C PHE A 8 -18.68 52.46 -21.75
N PHE A 9 -17.57 52.24 -22.46
CA PHE A 9 -17.14 50.86 -22.77
C PHE A 9 -15.63 50.64 -22.71
N VAL A 10 -14.95 51.34 -21.79
CA VAL A 10 -13.60 50.99 -21.31
C VAL A 10 -13.65 50.54 -19.84
N ALA A 11 -14.84 50.35 -19.27
CA ALA A 11 -15.07 49.93 -17.88
C ALA A 11 -15.71 48.54 -17.76
N ALA A 12 -15.40 47.61 -18.66
CA ALA A 12 -15.66 46.18 -18.46
C ALA A 12 -14.36 45.35 -18.41
N LEU A 13 -13.21 46.02 -18.26
CA LEU A 13 -11.93 45.44 -17.87
C LEU A 13 -11.67 45.72 -16.39
N SER A 14 -12.53 45.22 -15.51
CA SER A 14 -12.17 44.98 -14.11
C SER A 14 -13.29 44.22 -13.40
N ALA A 15 -12.95 43.04 -12.88
CA ALA A 15 -13.72 42.27 -11.89
C ALA A 15 -14.76 41.24 -12.36
N CYS A 16 -14.60 40.63 -13.53
CA CYS A 16 -14.71 39.17 -13.55
C CYS A 16 -13.35 38.62 -13.17
N SER A 17 -13.06 38.64 -11.86
CA SER A 17 -12.22 37.58 -11.30
C SER A 17 -12.99 36.29 -11.53
N LEU A 18 -12.89 35.76 -12.75
CA LEU A 18 -13.09 34.35 -13.00
C LEU A 18 -12.07 33.72 -12.08
N LYS A 19 -12.53 33.39 -10.87
CA LYS A 19 -11.83 32.43 -10.05
C LYS A 19 -11.55 31.28 -11.01
N PRO A 20 -10.29 30.90 -11.19
CA PRO A 20 -9.93 29.86 -12.14
C PRO A 20 -10.88 28.67 -11.95
N MET A 21 -11.38 28.09 -13.05
CA MET A 21 -12.53 27.17 -13.08
C MET A 21 -12.52 26.08 -11.99
N TYR A 22 -11.34 25.73 -11.46
CA TYR A 22 -11.16 24.82 -10.33
C TYR A 22 -11.84 25.26 -9.01
N GLU A 23 -12.14 26.55 -8.81
CA GLU A 23 -12.81 27.04 -7.59
C GLU A 23 -14.33 27.17 -7.74
N THR A 24 -14.87 27.03 -8.95
CA THR A 24 -16.29 27.28 -9.25
C THR A 24 -17.05 26.02 -9.65
N ASP A 25 -16.37 24.99 -10.17
CA ASP A 25 -17.02 23.74 -10.57
C ASP A 25 -16.13 22.52 -10.31
N TYR A 26 -16.36 21.92 -9.14
CA TYR A 26 -15.60 20.79 -8.62
C TYR A 26 -15.86 19.46 -9.37
N PRO A 27 -17.08 19.16 -9.84
CA PRO A 27 -17.33 18.10 -10.81
C PRO A 27 -16.60 18.29 -12.15
N LEU A 28 -16.63 19.49 -12.74
CA LEU A 28 -16.02 19.77 -14.03
C LEU A 28 -14.49 19.70 -14.00
N TYR A 29 -13.86 20.17 -12.91
CA TYR A 29 -12.41 20.02 -12.72
C TYR A 29 -11.97 18.55 -12.63
N ARG A 30 -12.80 17.69 -12.02
CA ARG A 30 -12.56 16.24 -11.98
C ARG A 30 -12.66 15.63 -13.37
N GLU A 31 -13.69 15.99 -14.13
CA GLU A 31 -13.89 15.54 -15.50
C GLU A 31 -12.66 15.92 -16.34
N TYR A 32 -12.24 17.19 -16.36
CA TYR A 32 -11.10 17.64 -17.17
C TYR A 32 -9.72 17.22 -16.68
N LYS A 33 -9.51 16.97 -15.39
CA LYS A 33 -8.19 16.53 -14.89
C LYS A 33 -7.97 15.04 -15.07
N TYR A 34 -9.05 14.26 -15.12
CA TYR A 34 -9.00 12.80 -15.14
C TYR A 34 -9.75 12.20 -16.35
N TRP A 35 -10.10 12.99 -17.37
CA TRP A 35 -10.82 12.52 -18.56
C TRP A 35 -10.07 11.43 -19.35
N GLU A 36 -8.73 11.40 -19.26
CA GLU A 36 -7.89 10.35 -19.86
C GLU A 36 -7.82 9.08 -18.98
N THR A 37 -8.34 9.13 -17.75
CA THR A 37 -8.36 7.97 -16.84
C THR A 37 -9.58 7.12 -17.11
N SER A 38 -9.38 5.81 -17.19
CA SER A 38 -10.45 4.85 -17.42
C SER A 38 -10.93 4.24 -16.09
N ASP A 39 -12.14 3.68 -16.05
CA ASP A 39 -12.69 3.10 -14.82
C ASP A 39 -11.77 2.02 -14.19
N LYS A 40 -11.00 1.29 -15.01
CA LYS A 40 -10.01 0.29 -14.57
C LYS A 40 -8.79 0.86 -13.85
N ASP A 41 -8.59 2.18 -13.89
CA ASP A 41 -7.49 2.87 -13.22
C ASP A 41 -7.87 3.30 -11.79
N TRP A 42 -9.13 3.06 -11.40
CA TRP A 42 -9.68 3.44 -10.11
C TRP A 42 -9.93 2.23 -9.20
N TYR A 43 -9.47 2.33 -7.96
CA TYR A 43 -9.56 1.27 -6.96
C TYR A 43 -10.19 1.81 -5.67
N GLU A 44 -11.22 1.15 -5.16
CA GLU A 44 -11.81 1.50 -3.86
C GLU A 44 -11.07 0.74 -2.74
N THR A 45 -10.56 1.43 -1.72
CA THR A 45 -9.82 0.82 -0.60
C THR A 45 -9.93 1.69 0.66
N ASP A 46 -10.38 1.09 1.77
CA ASP A 46 -10.41 1.70 3.12
C ASP A 46 -11.00 3.13 3.17
N ASN A 47 -12.11 3.34 2.44
CA ASN A 47 -12.85 4.62 2.26
C ASN A 47 -12.21 5.65 1.32
N PHE A 48 -11.18 5.27 0.57
CA PHE A 48 -10.58 6.06 -0.49
C PHE A 48 -10.88 5.46 -1.85
N LYS A 49 -11.13 6.34 -2.82
CA LYS A 49 -11.09 6.01 -4.24
C LYS A 49 -9.70 6.39 -4.77
N ILE A 50 -8.89 5.41 -5.14
CA ILE A 50 -7.48 5.60 -5.48
C ILE A 50 -7.33 5.51 -6.99
N LEU A 51 -6.89 6.62 -7.60
CA LEU A 51 -6.47 6.63 -8.99
C LEU A 51 -5.04 6.07 -9.08
N VAL A 52 -4.82 5.13 -9.99
CA VAL A 52 -3.53 4.48 -10.19
C VAL A 52 -3.03 4.77 -11.59
N ASN A 53 -1.86 5.42 -11.67
CA ASN A 53 -1.11 5.55 -12.91
C ASN A 53 0.05 4.56 -12.90
N ARG A 54 0.18 3.78 -13.97
CA ARG A 54 1.26 2.81 -14.17
C ARG A 54 2.28 3.37 -15.16
N TYR A 55 3.55 3.30 -14.80
CA TYR A 55 4.67 3.63 -15.68
C TYR A 55 5.56 2.40 -15.82
N HIS A 56 5.80 1.96 -17.05
CA HIS A 56 6.68 0.84 -17.34
C HIS A 56 7.97 1.35 -17.98
N GLU A 57 9.10 1.02 -17.37
CA GLU A 57 10.43 1.31 -17.90
C GLU A 57 11.29 0.05 -17.76
N ASN A 58 11.70 -0.53 -18.89
CA ASN A 58 12.31 -1.86 -18.95
C ASN A 58 11.44 -2.91 -18.22
N ASP A 59 12.03 -3.70 -17.33
CA ASP A 59 11.32 -4.69 -16.52
C ASP A 59 10.68 -4.10 -15.25
N THR A 60 10.82 -2.80 -15.02
CA THR A 60 10.33 -2.11 -13.83
C THR A 60 8.97 -1.48 -14.08
N THR A 61 8.04 -1.76 -13.17
CA THR A 61 6.75 -1.07 -13.09
C THR A 61 6.75 -0.13 -11.90
N THR A 62 6.37 1.13 -12.13
CA THR A 62 6.17 2.12 -11.08
C THR A 62 4.69 2.49 -11.01
N LEU A 63 4.10 2.36 -9.82
CA LEU A 63 2.75 2.82 -9.53
C LEU A 63 2.82 4.22 -8.92
N ARG A 64 1.94 5.09 -9.38
CA ARG A 64 1.62 6.37 -8.75
C ARG A 64 0.15 6.37 -8.36
N LEU A 65 -0.08 6.31 -7.05
CA LEU A 65 -1.38 6.19 -6.42
C LEU A 65 -1.81 7.54 -5.87
N VAL A 66 -2.98 8.02 -6.29
CA VAL A 66 -3.59 9.28 -5.84
C VAL A 66 -4.86 8.94 -5.06
N PRO A 67 -4.79 8.82 -3.72
CA PRO A 67 -5.97 8.58 -2.91
C PRO A 67 -6.93 9.77 -2.95
N GLN A 68 -8.20 9.48 -3.14
CA GLN A 68 -9.26 10.48 -3.17
C GLN A 68 -10.37 10.17 -2.17
N ARG A 69 -10.95 11.22 -1.60
CA ARG A 69 -12.17 11.14 -0.79
C ARG A 69 -13.18 12.14 -1.33
N LYS A 70 -14.42 11.71 -1.54
CA LYS A 70 -15.45 12.53 -2.24
C LYS A 70 -14.96 13.04 -3.60
N GLY A 71 -14.09 12.23 -4.24
CA GLY A 71 -13.35 12.46 -5.50
C GLY A 71 -12.33 13.59 -5.51
N LEU A 72 -11.79 13.93 -4.34
CA LEU A 72 -10.76 14.95 -4.18
C LEU A 72 -9.49 14.29 -3.67
N PRO A 73 -8.29 14.59 -4.20
CA PRO A 73 -7.05 14.14 -3.59
C PRO A 73 -7.07 14.41 -2.09
N SER A 74 -6.83 13.37 -1.30
CA SER A 74 -7.02 13.41 0.15
C SER A 74 -5.79 12.84 0.86
N ILE A 75 -5.35 13.58 1.87
CA ILE A 75 -4.31 13.17 2.83
C ILE A 75 -4.88 12.89 4.22
N GLU A 76 -6.20 12.65 4.30
CA GLU A 76 -6.81 12.25 5.56
C GLU A 76 -6.16 11.00 6.15
N LYS A 77 -6.25 10.86 7.47
CA LYS A 77 -5.67 9.72 8.20
C LYS A 77 -6.03 8.40 7.51
N GLY A 78 -5.00 7.62 7.18
CA GLY A 78 -5.16 6.33 6.50
C GLY A 78 -4.86 6.33 5.00
N TYR A 79 -4.73 7.50 4.33
CA TYR A 79 -4.54 7.56 2.87
C TYR A 79 -3.28 6.79 2.39
N VAL A 80 -2.18 6.84 3.14
CA VAL A 80 -0.95 6.11 2.81
C VAL A 80 -1.17 4.60 2.90
N TYR A 81 -1.85 4.16 3.96
CA TYR A 81 -2.13 2.75 4.17
C TYR A 81 -3.07 2.20 3.09
N ALA A 82 -4.11 2.96 2.73
CA ALA A 82 -5.00 2.63 1.63
C ALA A 82 -4.23 2.52 0.30
N ALA A 83 -3.34 3.47 0.01
CA ALA A 83 -2.49 3.42 -1.18
C ALA A 83 -1.54 2.21 -1.19
N GLN A 84 -0.90 1.90 -0.06
CA GLN A 84 -0.03 0.73 0.06
C GLN A 84 -0.81 -0.57 -0.19
N LYS A 85 -2.00 -0.71 0.41
CA LYS A 85 -2.88 -1.86 0.20
C LYS A 85 -3.29 -2.00 -1.27
N THR A 86 -3.71 -0.92 -1.92
CA THR A 86 -4.01 -0.93 -3.37
C THR A 86 -2.80 -1.32 -4.21
N ALA A 87 -1.61 -0.82 -3.89
CA ALA A 87 -0.39 -1.19 -4.59
C ALA A 87 -0.10 -2.69 -4.46
N PHE A 88 -0.20 -3.27 -3.26
CA PHE A 88 -0.03 -4.71 -3.05
C PHE A 88 -1.00 -5.54 -3.87
N ASN A 89 -2.27 -5.13 -3.90
CA ASN A 89 -3.28 -5.79 -4.70
C ASN A 89 -2.95 -5.81 -6.19
N ILE A 90 -2.43 -4.69 -6.71
CA ILE A 90 -2.01 -4.58 -8.11
C ILE A 90 -0.79 -5.45 -8.37
N MET A 91 0.24 -5.40 -7.53
CA MET A 91 1.44 -6.22 -7.70
C MET A 91 1.11 -7.71 -7.66
N THR A 92 0.23 -8.13 -6.75
CA THR A 92 -0.29 -9.51 -6.69
C THR A 92 -1.08 -9.87 -7.94
N SER A 93 -1.91 -8.97 -8.47
CA SER A 93 -2.66 -9.21 -9.71
C SER A 93 -1.74 -9.31 -10.93
N ASP A 94 -0.73 -8.45 -11.01
CA ASP A 94 0.13 -8.31 -12.18
C ASP A 94 1.16 -9.45 -12.25
N CYS A 95 1.73 -9.85 -11.10
CA CYS A 95 2.80 -10.85 -11.05
C CYS A 95 2.34 -12.22 -10.51
N GLY A 96 1.17 -12.30 -9.86
CA GLY A 96 0.76 -13.44 -9.04
C GLY A 96 1.28 -13.32 -7.60
N SER A 97 0.53 -13.86 -6.63
CA SER A 97 1.00 -13.98 -5.24
C SER A 97 1.95 -15.19 -5.14
N PRO A 98 3.21 -15.08 -4.65
CA PRO A 98 3.98 -13.93 -4.15
C PRO A 98 5.15 -13.53 -5.09
N ALA A 99 4.92 -13.41 -6.39
CA ALA A 99 5.96 -13.36 -7.42
C ALA A 99 6.38 -11.94 -7.86
N TYR A 100 6.45 -10.97 -6.93
CA TYR A 100 6.96 -9.61 -7.20
C TYR A 100 8.10 -9.21 -6.27
N THR A 101 8.99 -8.33 -6.74
CA THR A 101 10.06 -7.74 -5.93
C THR A 101 9.92 -6.23 -5.90
N LEU A 102 9.82 -5.65 -4.70
CA LEU A 102 9.78 -4.21 -4.48
C LEU A 102 11.17 -3.58 -4.62
N LEU A 103 11.27 -2.48 -5.34
CA LEU A 103 12.52 -1.75 -5.49
C LEU A 103 12.66 -0.67 -4.41
N PRO A 104 13.86 -0.46 -3.83
CA PRO A 104 14.07 0.58 -2.82
C PRO A 104 13.66 1.97 -3.31
N SER A 105 12.89 2.67 -2.48
CA SER A 105 12.44 4.03 -2.75
C SER A 105 13.61 5.02 -2.65
N VAL A 106 13.76 5.85 -3.68
CA VAL A 106 14.57 7.08 -3.63
C VAL A 106 13.66 8.27 -3.37
N ARG A 107 14.11 9.24 -2.56
CA ARG A 107 13.32 10.47 -2.31
C ARG A 107 13.10 11.22 -3.63
N PRO A 108 11.84 11.41 -4.08
CA PRO A 108 11.55 12.17 -5.29
C PRO A 108 11.73 13.67 -5.06
N ARG A 109 11.97 14.41 -6.14
CA ARG A 109 12.10 15.88 -6.10
C ARG A 109 10.81 16.50 -5.55
N GLY A 110 10.94 17.31 -4.48
CA GLY A 110 9.81 17.96 -3.83
C GLY A 110 8.91 17.05 -3.00
N GLY A 111 9.27 15.78 -2.85
CA GLY A 111 8.55 14.82 -2.03
C GLY A 111 9.38 14.27 -0.86
N ARG A 112 8.93 13.16 -0.29
CA ARG A 112 9.59 12.48 0.82
C ARG A 112 9.56 10.97 0.65
N ARG A 113 10.53 10.29 1.26
CA ARG A 113 10.44 8.85 1.49
C ARG A 113 9.40 8.57 2.56
N ILE A 114 8.52 7.61 2.34
CA ILE A 114 7.57 7.14 3.37
C ILE A 114 8.26 6.06 4.20
N ASP A 115 8.80 5.06 3.52
CA ASP A 115 9.50 3.91 4.09
C ASP A 115 10.55 3.40 3.09
N ARG A 116 11.02 2.16 3.24
CA ARG A 116 12.06 1.59 2.38
C ARG A 116 11.65 1.48 0.91
N TYR A 117 10.37 1.36 0.59
CA TYR A 117 9.86 1.03 -0.75
C TYR A 117 8.89 2.07 -1.30
N PHE A 118 8.13 2.72 -0.42
CA PHE A 118 7.17 3.74 -0.79
C PHE A 118 7.74 5.15 -0.61
N PHE A 119 7.35 6.00 -1.54
CA PHE A 119 7.63 7.43 -1.49
C PHE A 119 6.35 8.24 -1.68
N GLN A 120 6.41 9.49 -1.28
CA GLN A 120 5.39 10.49 -1.53
C GLN A 120 5.95 11.54 -2.48
N ASN A 121 5.21 11.83 -3.54
CA ASN A 121 5.51 12.87 -4.52
C ASN A 121 5.10 14.25 -3.99
N ALA A 122 5.52 15.30 -4.68
CA ALA A 122 5.20 16.69 -4.30
C ALA A 122 3.69 16.99 -4.34
N ASP A 123 2.94 16.30 -5.20
CA ASP A 123 1.47 16.37 -5.29
C ASP A 123 0.77 15.43 -4.31
N LEU A 124 1.50 14.93 -3.31
CA LEU A 124 1.03 14.06 -2.22
C LEU A 124 0.66 12.64 -2.65
N SER A 125 0.79 12.30 -3.94
CA SER A 125 0.57 10.94 -4.43
C SER A 125 1.63 9.98 -3.89
N VAL A 126 1.20 8.76 -3.56
CA VAL A 126 2.07 7.70 -3.06
C VAL A 126 2.64 6.94 -4.26
N GLY A 127 3.91 6.57 -4.23
CA GLY A 127 4.59 5.85 -5.29
C GLY A 127 5.34 4.63 -4.80
N VAL A 128 5.45 3.63 -5.66
CA VAL A 128 6.21 2.39 -5.44
C VAL A 128 6.67 1.82 -6.76
N SER A 129 7.83 1.16 -6.77
CA SER A 129 8.37 0.48 -7.96
C SER A 129 8.58 -1.01 -7.67
N TYR A 130 8.30 -1.86 -8.63
CA TYR A 130 8.46 -3.31 -8.53
C TYR A 130 8.81 -3.97 -9.87
N VAL A 131 9.31 -5.19 -9.80
CA VAL A 131 9.53 -6.09 -10.94
C VAL A 131 8.77 -7.40 -10.70
N CYS A 132 8.19 -7.98 -11.75
CA CYS A 132 7.64 -9.34 -11.67
C CYS A 132 8.77 -10.37 -11.78
N GLN A 133 8.70 -11.44 -11.00
CA GLN A 133 9.70 -12.50 -11.01
C GLN A 133 9.51 -13.45 -12.21
N THR A 134 10.63 -13.88 -12.80
CA THR A 134 10.68 -15.01 -13.74
C THR A 134 11.61 -16.09 -13.16
N GLY A 135 11.05 -17.21 -12.69
CA GLY A 135 11.82 -18.36 -12.15
C GLY A 135 11.72 -18.59 -10.63
N LYS A 136 12.30 -19.70 -10.13
CA LYS A 136 12.27 -20.10 -8.71
C LYS A 136 13.20 -19.20 -7.85
N PRO A 137 12.87 -18.94 -6.57
CA PRO A 137 13.67 -18.09 -5.70
C PRO A 137 15.05 -18.73 -5.39
N ASN A 138 16.15 -17.98 -5.50
CA ASN A 138 17.51 -18.35 -5.03
C ASN A 138 17.87 -17.57 -3.76
N GLU A 139 19.11 -17.64 -3.22
CA GLU A 139 19.52 -17.00 -1.93
C GLU A 139 19.14 -15.51 -1.76
N ASN A 140 18.82 -14.79 -2.84
CA ASN A 140 18.17 -13.47 -2.78
C ASN A 140 16.75 -13.48 -2.18
N SER A 141 16.14 -14.65 -1.99
CA SER A 141 14.76 -14.84 -1.50
C SER A 141 14.60 -14.43 -0.04
N LEU A 142 15.63 -14.63 0.80
CA LEU A 142 15.60 -14.20 2.20
C LEU A 142 15.64 -12.68 2.33
N PHE A 143 16.44 -12.01 1.48
CA PHE A 143 16.41 -10.56 1.37
C PHE A 143 15.04 -10.09 0.89
N GLN A 144 14.48 -10.71 -0.17
CA GLN A 144 13.18 -10.39 -0.77
C GLN A 144 12.00 -10.58 0.18
N ASP A 145 11.97 -11.67 0.95
CA ASP A 145 10.93 -11.90 1.95
C ASP A 145 11.03 -10.84 3.06
N ALA A 146 12.25 -10.57 3.54
CA ALA A 146 12.51 -9.45 4.44
C ALA A 146 12.11 -8.07 3.87
N GLN A 147 12.16 -7.87 2.54
CA GLN A 147 11.67 -6.65 1.89
C GLN A 147 10.15 -6.53 1.99
N LYS A 148 9.43 -7.61 1.63
CA LYS A 148 7.97 -7.69 1.70
C LYS A 148 7.46 -7.34 3.10
N TRP A 149 8.09 -7.89 4.13
CA TRP A 149 7.69 -7.71 5.52
C TRP A 149 8.12 -6.38 6.15
N SER A 150 8.97 -5.58 5.50
CA SER A 150 9.38 -4.27 6.04
C SER A 150 8.22 -3.27 6.21
N LEU A 151 7.09 -3.54 5.55
CA LEU A 151 5.87 -2.72 5.54
C LEU A 151 4.76 -3.30 6.39
N ALA A 152 5.02 -4.47 6.99
CA ALA A 152 4.08 -5.10 7.86
C ALA A 152 3.90 -4.26 9.14
N GLU A 153 2.68 -4.20 9.64
CA GLU A 153 2.44 -3.66 10.97
C GLU A 153 3.07 -4.62 11.98
N ARG A 154 4.16 -4.17 12.59
CA ARG A 154 4.86 -4.91 13.64
C ARG A 154 4.24 -4.60 15.00
N ARG A 155 3.81 -5.64 15.70
CA ARG A 155 3.38 -5.57 17.11
C ARG A 155 4.07 -6.61 17.96
N TRP A 156 4.17 -6.30 19.25
CA TRP A 156 4.55 -7.26 20.27
C TRP A 156 3.37 -8.15 20.63
N ASP A 157 3.64 -9.45 20.78
CA ASP A 157 2.70 -10.40 21.33
C ASP A 157 3.43 -11.47 22.15
N LYS A 158 2.69 -12.41 22.74
CA LYS A 158 3.24 -13.52 23.53
C LYS A 158 2.37 -14.78 23.46
N ILE A 159 3.02 -15.92 23.64
CA ILE A 159 2.40 -17.24 23.85
C ILE A 159 3.14 -17.91 25.00
N ASP A 160 2.44 -18.33 26.06
CA ASP A 160 3.02 -19.05 27.21
C ASP A 160 4.34 -18.44 27.75
N ASN A 161 4.36 -17.11 27.92
CA ASN A 161 5.52 -16.29 28.34
C ASN A 161 6.69 -16.18 27.35
N ILE A 162 6.57 -16.74 26.16
CA ILE A 162 7.49 -16.52 25.05
C ILE A 162 7.06 -15.26 24.31
N ASN A 163 7.95 -14.27 24.21
CA ASN A 163 7.69 -13.05 23.46
C ASN A 163 7.77 -13.32 21.95
N ALA A 164 6.98 -12.57 21.19
CA ALA A 164 6.93 -12.67 19.74
C ALA A 164 6.85 -11.29 19.09
N TYR A 165 7.51 -11.14 17.94
CA TYR A 165 7.10 -10.16 16.95
C TYR A 165 6.05 -10.78 16.04
N VAL A 166 4.97 -10.04 15.83
CA VAL A 166 3.93 -10.35 14.86
C VAL A 166 3.90 -9.23 13.85
N ASP A 167 4.18 -9.56 12.61
CA ASP A 167 4.18 -8.67 11.47
C ASP A 167 2.99 -9.03 10.59
N THR A 168 2.05 -8.11 10.38
CA THR A 168 0.87 -8.35 9.53
C THR A 168 0.89 -7.47 8.29
N LEU A 169 0.70 -8.08 7.12
CA LEU A 169 0.51 -7.33 5.87
C LEU A 169 -0.95 -6.95 5.69
N PRO A 170 -1.23 -5.89 4.89
CA PRO A 170 -2.60 -5.59 4.47
C PRO A 170 -3.24 -6.80 3.79
N VAL A 171 -4.55 -6.96 4.02
CA VAL A 171 -5.33 -8.03 3.39
C VAL A 171 -5.44 -7.79 1.89
N ASN A 172 -5.14 -8.82 1.11
CA ASN A 172 -5.23 -8.78 -0.35
C ASN A 172 -6.70 -8.77 -0.83
N ASN A 173 -6.92 -8.40 -2.09
CA ASN A 173 -8.24 -8.41 -2.75
C ASN A 173 -8.92 -9.78 -2.80
N ASP A 174 -8.14 -10.87 -2.84
CA ASP A 174 -8.63 -12.25 -2.79
C ASP A 174 -8.98 -12.71 -1.36
N GLY A 175 -8.92 -11.79 -0.38
CA GLY A 175 -9.14 -12.08 1.02
C GLY A 175 -7.95 -12.78 1.69
N LEU A 176 -6.78 -12.84 1.05
CA LEU A 176 -5.58 -13.42 1.64
C LEU A 176 -5.04 -12.51 2.75
N HIS A 177 -5.08 -13.02 3.97
CA HIS A 177 -4.37 -12.48 5.12
C HIS A 177 -2.98 -13.10 5.18
N GLN A 178 -1.97 -12.28 5.48
CA GLN A 178 -0.60 -12.75 5.62
C GLN A 178 0.02 -12.20 6.90
N MET A 179 0.69 -13.06 7.65
CA MET A 179 1.44 -12.66 8.83
C MET A 179 2.76 -13.41 8.96
N ARG A 180 3.75 -12.77 9.57
CA ARG A 180 5.01 -13.36 9.98
C ARG A 180 5.13 -13.29 11.49
N ILE A 181 5.53 -14.40 12.11
CA ILE A 181 5.73 -14.51 13.54
C ILE A 181 7.17 -14.89 13.78
N ARG A 182 7.89 -14.06 14.55
CA ARG A 182 9.20 -14.38 15.10
C ARG A 182 9.07 -14.60 16.60
N LEU A 183 9.31 -15.82 17.07
CA LEU A 183 9.42 -16.11 18.50
C LEU A 183 10.82 -15.83 19.04
N PHE A 184 10.90 -15.32 20.26
CA PHE A 184 12.14 -15.16 21.02
C PHE A 184 12.36 -16.36 21.96
N GLY A 185 12.49 -17.55 21.36
CA GLY A 185 12.54 -18.84 22.04
C GLY A 185 11.35 -19.74 21.71
N GLY A 186 11.18 -20.83 22.45
CA GLY A 186 10.07 -21.77 22.23
C GLY A 186 10.27 -22.71 21.05
N THR A 187 9.17 -23.24 20.52
CA THR A 187 9.15 -24.24 19.45
C THR A 187 8.28 -23.82 18.27
N VAL A 188 8.44 -24.51 17.13
CA VAL A 188 7.54 -24.39 15.97
C VAL A 188 6.06 -24.59 16.36
N ASN A 189 5.77 -25.48 17.32
CA ASN A 189 4.41 -25.71 17.79
C ASN A 189 3.84 -24.53 18.57
N ASP A 190 4.67 -23.82 19.35
CA ASP A 190 4.27 -22.59 20.01
C ASP A 190 3.97 -21.49 18.99
N ASN A 191 4.76 -21.42 17.92
CA ASN A 191 4.53 -20.49 16.82
C ASN A 191 3.18 -20.77 16.15
N LYS A 192 2.89 -22.04 15.82
CA LYS A 192 1.60 -22.46 15.26
C LYS A 192 0.41 -22.19 16.19
N ARG A 193 0.59 -22.35 17.51
CA ARG A 193 -0.46 -22.03 18.49
C ARG A 193 -0.74 -20.54 18.54
N LEU A 194 0.30 -19.70 18.55
CA LEU A 194 0.17 -18.26 18.44
C LEU A 194 -0.51 -17.86 17.12
N ALA A 195 -0.06 -18.42 16.00
CA ALA A 195 -0.65 -18.20 14.68
C ALA A 195 -2.15 -18.52 14.67
N ARG A 196 -2.54 -19.70 15.19
CA ARG A 196 -3.95 -20.10 15.25
C ARG A 196 -4.80 -19.10 16.05
N ARG A 197 -4.30 -18.61 17.19
CA ARG A 197 -4.99 -17.58 17.98
C ARG A 197 -5.18 -16.30 17.17
N LEU A 198 -4.11 -15.81 16.54
CA LEU A 198 -4.14 -14.58 15.74
C LEU A 198 -5.06 -14.69 14.51
N ILE A 199 -5.10 -15.86 13.88
CA ILE A 199 -6.01 -16.15 12.76
C ILE A 199 -7.46 -16.12 13.23
N LEU A 200 -7.76 -16.76 14.36
CA LEU A 200 -9.10 -16.72 14.94
C LEU A 200 -9.51 -15.28 15.28
N ASP A 201 -8.62 -14.49 15.87
CA ASP A 201 -8.89 -13.09 16.16
C ASP A 201 -9.14 -12.28 14.88
N ALA A 202 -8.36 -12.51 13.82
CA ALA A 202 -8.52 -11.83 12.53
C ALA A 202 -9.79 -12.25 11.77
N CYS A 203 -10.29 -13.46 12.01
CA CYS A 203 -11.52 -13.99 11.41
C CYS A 203 -12.72 -13.91 12.38
N ASP A 204 -12.71 -13.02 13.37
CA ASP A 204 -13.81 -12.79 14.33
C ASP A 204 -14.21 -14.00 15.20
N SER A 205 -13.31 -14.96 15.43
CA SER A 205 -13.44 -16.15 16.29
C SER A 205 -14.58 -17.14 15.96
N THR A 206 -15.61 -16.72 15.23
CA THR A 206 -16.80 -17.49 14.86
C THR A 206 -16.79 -17.94 13.39
N THR A 207 -15.79 -17.51 12.63
CA THR A 207 -15.66 -17.79 11.20
C THR A 207 -14.63 -18.90 10.98
N ASP A 208 -14.91 -19.85 10.09
CA ASP A 208 -13.92 -20.87 9.74
C ASP A 208 -12.77 -20.24 8.93
N PHE A 209 -11.60 -20.88 8.87
CA PHE A 209 -10.48 -20.37 8.09
C PHE A 209 -9.74 -21.48 7.36
N LYS A 210 -9.13 -21.14 6.23
CA LYS A 210 -8.23 -22.04 5.50
C LYS A 210 -6.84 -21.47 5.48
N ILE A 211 -5.89 -22.22 6.04
CA ILE A 211 -4.46 -21.96 5.84
C ILE A 211 -4.09 -22.37 4.41
N LEU A 212 -3.53 -21.44 3.65
CA LEU A 212 -3.03 -21.67 2.31
C LEU A 212 -1.55 -22.07 2.33
N PHE A 213 -0.77 -21.42 3.19
CA PHE A 213 0.64 -21.75 3.40
C PHE A 213 1.07 -21.49 4.84
N ASP A 214 2.03 -22.30 5.26
CA ASP A 214 2.74 -22.25 6.55
C ASP A 214 4.19 -22.64 6.24
N GLU A 215 5.08 -21.65 6.18
CA GLU A 215 6.47 -21.84 5.75
C GLU A 215 7.47 -21.13 6.66
N SER A 216 8.74 -21.52 6.57
CA SER A 216 9.83 -20.81 7.25
C SER A 216 10.02 -19.45 6.60
N GLY A 217 10.24 -18.41 7.40
CA GLY A 217 10.40 -17.03 6.92
C GLY A 217 11.75 -16.43 7.30
N ALA A 218 11.93 -15.17 6.90
CA ALA A 218 13.07 -14.36 7.31
C ALA A 218 12.59 -13.07 7.99
N ASP A 219 13.28 -12.65 9.05
CA ASP A 219 13.10 -11.35 9.72
C ASP A 219 14.34 -10.47 9.60
N LEU A 220 14.14 -9.14 9.66
CA LEU A 220 15.20 -8.17 9.83
C LEU A 220 15.31 -7.80 11.31
N ALA A 221 16.48 -8.04 11.89
CA ALA A 221 16.85 -7.60 13.22
C ALA A 221 17.91 -6.52 13.13
N GLU A 222 17.80 -5.48 13.95
CA GLU A 222 18.93 -4.56 14.16
C GLU A 222 19.81 -5.11 15.28
N HIS A 223 21.08 -5.41 14.97
CA HIS A 223 22.09 -5.81 15.95
C HIS A 223 23.28 -4.85 15.84
N LYS A 224 23.57 -4.11 16.93
CA LYS A 224 24.70 -3.17 17.00
C LYS A 224 24.74 -2.14 15.85
N GLY A 225 23.59 -1.66 15.40
CA GLY A 225 23.48 -0.70 14.30
C GLY A 225 23.64 -1.30 12.90
N GLN A 226 23.71 -2.63 12.78
CA GLN A 226 23.66 -3.34 11.50
C GLN A 226 22.36 -4.14 11.38
N ILE A 227 21.82 -4.20 10.17
CA ILE A 227 20.64 -5.02 9.87
C ILE A 227 21.11 -6.43 9.56
N GLU A 228 20.67 -7.39 10.37
CA GLU A 228 20.91 -8.82 10.19
C GLU A 228 19.63 -9.52 9.74
N ILE A 229 19.78 -10.53 8.88
CA ILE A 229 18.68 -11.43 8.51
C ILE A 229 18.64 -12.57 9.52
N VAL A 230 17.50 -12.74 10.16
CA VAL A 230 17.21 -13.86 11.06
C VAL A 230 16.26 -14.80 10.33
N SER A 231 16.77 -15.95 9.92
CA SER A 231 16.00 -17.02 9.25
C SER A 231 16.25 -18.33 9.98
N ASP A 232 15.52 -18.54 11.07
CA ASP A 232 15.54 -19.78 11.85
C ASP A 232 14.11 -20.34 11.99
N ASP A 233 13.98 -21.53 12.59
CA ASP A 233 12.69 -22.21 12.75
C ASP A 233 11.66 -21.43 13.60
N ASN A 234 12.11 -20.39 14.31
CA ASN A 234 11.24 -19.54 15.12
C ASN A 234 10.63 -18.38 14.31
N VAL A 235 11.07 -18.18 13.07
CA VAL A 235 10.47 -17.25 12.11
C VAL A 235 9.60 -18.02 11.13
N ARG A 236 8.29 -17.81 11.21
CA ARG A 236 7.32 -18.47 10.32
C ARG A 236 6.38 -17.49 9.66
N VAL A 237 6.00 -17.82 8.44
CA VAL A 237 5.12 -17.04 7.58
C VAL A 237 3.85 -17.85 7.33
N TYR A 238 2.71 -17.19 7.53
CA TYR A 238 1.38 -17.78 7.39
C TYR A 238 0.56 -16.99 6.38
N GLY A 239 -0.13 -17.71 5.50
CA GLY A 239 -1.13 -17.18 4.60
C GLY A 239 -2.44 -17.89 4.81
N PHE A 240 -3.53 -17.15 5.01
CA PHE A 240 -4.84 -17.72 5.28
C PHE A 240 -5.97 -16.87 4.72
N VAL A 241 -7.12 -17.50 4.51
CA VAL A 241 -8.37 -16.84 4.13
C VAL A 241 -9.44 -17.16 5.18
N CYS A 242 -10.22 -16.15 5.57
CA CYS A 242 -11.41 -16.35 6.40
C CYS A 242 -12.55 -16.86 5.51
N ARG A 243 -13.22 -17.94 5.92
CA ARG A 243 -14.33 -18.56 5.20
C ARG A 243 -15.62 -18.34 5.96
N LEU A 244 -16.60 -17.72 5.30
CA LEU A 244 -17.97 -17.72 5.81
C LEU A 244 -18.42 -19.17 5.98
N VAL A 245 -18.85 -19.51 7.20
CA VAL A 245 -19.52 -20.78 7.48
C VAL A 245 -20.82 -20.74 6.67
N PRO A 246 -21.07 -21.71 5.76
CA PRO A 246 -22.31 -21.76 5.00
C PRO A 246 -23.55 -21.92 5.89
#